data_AF-A0A9D9YKJ8-F1
#
_entry.id   AF-A0A9D9YKJ8-F1
#
_cell.length_a   1.000
_cell.length_b   1.000
_cell.length_c   1.000
_cell.angle_alpha   90.00
_cell.angle_beta   90.00
_cell.angle_gamma   90.00
#
_symmetry.space_group_name_H-M   'P 1'
#
loop_
_entity.id
_entity.type
_entity.pdbx_description
1 polymer ?
#
loop_
_entity_poly.entity_id
_entity_poly.type
_entity_poly.pdbx_seq_one_letter_code
_entity_poly.pdbx_strand_id
1 'polypeptide(L)'
;MKPTPPKNAISSGNITRRRLLLGAVGAAGASMALAGCGFALRGNLKYAFKSIHIAGSSQSPVAVLLARLLDGQVQLTESAAGAEVVLTVLTDRTERIASALSASAQVREVELRQFFEFTLQAAGSMAQAQAVPISISRFVSYNESQATAKEAEFELLYRDMRHDAAQQVLRRLSTYQPA
;
A
#
# COMPACT_ATOMS: atom_id res chain seq x y z
N MET A 1 -43.66 -56.69 57.14
CA MET A 1 -42.53 -57.64 56.99
C MET A 1 -42.05 -57.57 55.54
N LYS A 2 -40.82 -57.12 55.29
CA LYS A 2 -40.22 -57.01 53.93
C LYS A 2 -39.94 -58.41 53.36
N PRO A 3 -39.89 -58.56 52.03
CA PRO A 3 -38.57 -58.82 51.45
C PRO A 3 -38.33 -58.08 50.12
N THR A 4 -37.14 -57.51 50.00
CA THR A 4 -36.54 -57.03 48.74
C THR A 4 -35.69 -58.13 48.11
N PRO A 5 -35.71 -58.33 46.79
CA PRO A 5 -34.66 -59.06 46.09
C PRO A 5 -33.54 -58.11 45.58
N PRO A 6 -32.33 -58.64 45.28
CA PRO A 6 -31.09 -57.87 45.20
C PRO A 6 -30.71 -57.36 43.82
N LYS A 7 -29.76 -56.41 43.84
CA LYS A 7 -29.03 -55.80 42.73
C LYS A 7 -28.26 -56.85 41.90
N ASN A 8 -28.24 -56.70 40.58
CA ASN A 8 -27.03 -56.51 39.75
C ASN A 8 -27.30 -56.84 38.27
N ALA A 9 -27.20 -55.83 37.41
CA ALA A 9 -26.92 -56.02 35.99
C ALA A 9 -25.73 -55.12 35.64
N ILE A 10 -24.59 -55.75 35.42
CA ILE A 10 -23.36 -55.11 34.91
C ILE A 10 -23.64 -54.77 33.45
N SER A 11 -23.80 -53.48 33.14
CA SER A 11 -23.96 -53.01 31.76
C SER A 11 -22.60 -52.75 31.11
N SER A 12 -22.13 -53.73 30.35
CA SER A 12 -20.99 -53.63 29.44
C SER A 12 -21.42 -52.92 28.16
N GLY A 13 -21.00 -51.66 27.93
CA GLY A 13 -21.42 -50.96 26.70
C GLY A 13 -20.77 -49.64 26.32
N ASN A 14 -19.64 -49.23 26.92
CA ASN A 14 -19.10 -47.87 26.71
C ASN A 14 -17.91 -47.73 25.73
N ILE A 15 -17.47 -48.80 25.07
CA ILE A 15 -16.25 -48.76 24.24
C ILE A 15 -16.53 -48.19 22.83
N THR A 16 -17.71 -48.44 22.26
CA THR A 16 -18.03 -48.05 20.87
C THR A 16 -18.34 -46.55 20.71
N ARG A 17 -18.88 -45.88 21.75
CA ARG A 17 -19.21 -44.45 21.69
C ARG A 17 -17.97 -43.54 21.70
N ARG A 18 -16.85 -43.97 22.30
CA ARG A 18 -15.62 -43.17 22.36
C ARG A 18 -14.93 -43.01 21.00
N ARG A 19 -15.02 -44.01 20.11
CA ARG A 19 -14.40 -43.96 18.77
C ARG A 19 -15.16 -43.03 17.81
N LEU A 20 -16.49 -42.97 17.94
CA LEU A 20 -17.31 -42.04 17.14
C LEU A 20 -17.12 -40.57 17.56
N LEU A 21 -16.83 -40.31 18.84
CA LEU A 21 -16.56 -38.95 19.33
C LEU A 21 -15.18 -38.41 18.92
N LEU A 22 -14.17 -39.27 18.72
CA LEU A 22 -12.86 -38.84 18.21
C LEU A 22 -12.88 -38.53 16.70
N GLY A 23 -13.74 -39.18 15.92
CA GLY A 23 -13.90 -38.89 14.48
C GLY A 23 -14.60 -37.54 14.21
N ALA A 24 -15.56 -37.17 15.05
CA ALA A 24 -16.31 -35.91 14.89
C ALA A 24 -15.48 -34.65 15.25
N VAL A 25 -14.55 -34.75 16.19
CA VAL A 25 -13.66 -33.63 16.57
C VAL A 25 -12.62 -33.35 15.48
N GLY A 26 -12.10 -34.39 14.82
CA GLY A 26 -11.16 -34.24 13.70
C GLY A 26 -11.79 -33.54 12.48
N ALA A 27 -13.06 -33.83 12.19
CA ALA A 27 -13.77 -33.21 11.07
C ALA A 27 -14.15 -31.73 11.33
N ALA A 28 -14.47 -31.36 12.57
CA ALA A 28 -14.81 -29.98 12.94
C ALA A 28 -13.59 -29.03 12.95
N GLY A 29 -12.41 -29.53 13.31
CA GLY A 29 -11.16 -28.75 13.25
C GLY A 29 -10.72 -28.43 11.82
N ALA A 30 -10.95 -29.34 10.87
CA ALA A 30 -10.60 -29.15 9.46
C ALA A 30 -11.42 -28.04 8.78
N SER A 31 -12.69 -27.84 9.17
CA SER A 31 -13.53 -26.76 8.63
C SER A 31 -13.12 -25.35 9.06
N MET A 32 -12.46 -25.19 10.21
CA MET A 32 -11.90 -23.88 10.63
C MET A 32 -10.60 -23.54 9.90
N ALA A 33 -9.89 -24.52 9.34
CA ALA A 33 -8.71 -24.29 8.51
C ALA A 33 -9.05 -23.77 7.10
N LEU A 34 -10.33 -23.78 6.70
CA LEU A 34 -10.82 -23.15 5.46
C LEU A 34 -11.31 -21.71 5.66
N ALA A 35 -11.26 -21.16 6.88
CA ALA A 35 -11.38 -19.71 7.05
C ALA A 35 -10.11 -19.07 6.47
N GLY A 36 -10.19 -18.65 5.20
CA GLY A 36 -9.09 -17.99 4.48
C GLY A 36 -8.51 -16.82 5.26
N CYS A 37 -7.32 -16.35 4.87
CA CYS A 37 -6.41 -15.48 5.63
C CYS A 37 -6.91 -14.06 6.02
N GLY A 38 -8.21 -13.81 6.18
CA GLY A 38 -8.76 -12.53 6.63
C GLY A 38 -8.58 -11.38 5.64
N PHE A 39 -8.26 -11.67 4.38
CA PHE A 39 -8.16 -10.65 3.34
C PHE A 39 -9.55 -10.03 3.07
N ALA A 40 -9.66 -8.72 3.31
CA ALA A 40 -10.79 -7.91 2.89
C ALA A 40 -10.43 -7.16 1.60
N LEU A 41 -11.42 -6.98 0.71
CA LEU A 41 -11.24 -6.12 -0.46
C LEU A 41 -10.90 -4.70 0.00
N ARG A 42 -9.81 -4.15 -0.53
CA ARG A 42 -9.45 -2.74 -0.30
C ARG A 42 -10.49 -1.89 -1.03
N GLY A 43 -11.39 -1.27 -0.26
CA GLY A 43 -12.35 -0.31 -0.78
C GLY A 43 -11.68 0.99 -1.25
N ASN A 44 -12.48 1.88 -1.84
CA ASN A 44 -12.01 3.21 -2.24
C ASN A 44 -11.47 3.98 -1.04
N LEU A 45 -10.43 4.80 -1.29
CA LEU A 45 -9.92 5.72 -0.28
C LEU A 45 -11.02 6.74 0.03
N LYS A 46 -11.27 6.95 1.31
CA LYS A 46 -12.16 8.02 1.79
C LYS A 46 -11.29 9.17 2.28
N TYR A 47 -11.65 10.39 1.89
CA TYR A 47 -10.94 11.60 2.28
C TYR A 47 -11.81 12.40 3.25
N ALA A 48 -11.18 13.07 4.21
CA ALA A 48 -11.87 13.94 5.17
C ALA A 48 -12.20 15.34 4.59
N PHE A 49 -11.89 15.56 3.32
CA PHE A 49 -12.13 16.79 2.57
C PHE A 49 -12.77 16.48 1.22
N LYS A 50 -13.47 17.45 0.64
CA LYS A 50 -14.16 17.31 -0.65
C LYS A 50 -13.40 17.95 -1.80
N SER A 51 -12.61 18.97 -1.53
CA SER A 51 -11.89 19.71 -2.58
C SER A 51 -10.41 19.89 -2.24
N ILE A 52 -9.57 19.79 -3.27
CA ILE A 52 -8.12 19.92 -3.14
C ILE A 52 -7.54 20.75 -4.29
N HIS A 53 -6.61 21.63 -3.96
CA HIS A 53 -5.76 22.33 -4.92
C HIS A 53 -4.36 21.70 -4.93
N ILE A 54 -3.78 21.48 -6.11
CA ILE A 54 -2.43 20.94 -6.27
C ILE A 54 -1.55 22.01 -6.92
N ALA A 55 -0.82 22.75 -6.09
CA ALA A 55 0.11 23.79 -6.52
C ALA A 55 1.43 23.19 -7.04
N GLY A 56 1.92 23.71 -8.16
CA GLY A 56 3.12 23.21 -8.84
C GLY A 56 2.90 21.96 -9.70
N SER A 57 1.64 21.61 -10.00
CA SER A 57 1.31 20.39 -10.73
C SER A 57 1.83 20.35 -12.18
N SER A 58 1.89 21.48 -12.89
CA SER A 58 2.29 21.51 -14.30
C SER A 58 3.77 21.20 -14.54
N GLN A 59 4.63 21.34 -13.52
CA GLN A 59 6.05 21.01 -13.58
C GLN A 59 6.38 19.64 -12.95
N SER A 60 5.39 18.92 -12.43
CA SER A 60 5.61 17.68 -11.66
C SER A 60 4.86 16.50 -12.29
N PRO A 61 5.58 15.55 -12.92
CA PRO A 61 4.98 14.30 -13.40
C PRO A 61 4.20 13.53 -12.34
N VAL A 62 4.68 13.51 -11.09
CA VAL A 62 3.98 12.87 -9.97
C VAL A 62 2.68 13.60 -9.66
N ALA A 63 2.67 14.93 -9.64
CA ALA A 63 1.48 15.72 -9.36
C ALA A 63 0.42 15.63 -10.47
N VAL A 64 0.83 15.55 -11.75
CA VAL A 64 -0.08 15.29 -12.87
C VAL A 64 -0.76 13.93 -12.72
N LEU A 65 0.01 12.89 -12.38
CA LEU A 65 -0.55 11.57 -12.10
C LEU A 65 -1.45 11.59 -10.88
N LEU A 66 -1.07 12.30 -9.82
CA LEU A 66 -1.87 12.45 -8.61
C LEU A 66 -3.23 13.11 -8.92
N ALA A 67 -3.23 14.19 -9.69
CA ALA A 67 -4.46 14.86 -10.12
C ALA A 67 -5.38 13.88 -10.88
N ARG A 68 -4.83 13.13 -11.84
CA ARG A 68 -5.60 12.10 -12.57
C ARG A 68 -6.15 11.00 -11.65
N LEU A 69 -5.39 10.58 -10.63
CA LEU A 69 -5.84 9.55 -9.70
C LEU A 69 -6.90 10.07 -8.72
N LEU A 70 -6.88 11.35 -8.38
CA LEU A 70 -7.88 12.00 -7.52
C LEU A 70 -9.17 12.37 -8.27
N ASP A 71 -9.11 12.42 -9.60
CA ASP A 71 -10.28 12.70 -10.43
C ASP A 71 -11.43 11.72 -10.12
N GLY A 72 -12.64 12.26 -9.96
CA GLY A 72 -13.82 11.52 -9.53
C GLY A 72 -13.86 11.09 -8.05
N GLN A 73 -12.80 11.29 -7.27
CA GLN A 73 -12.77 11.00 -5.83
C GLN A 73 -12.89 12.26 -4.97
N VAL A 74 -12.24 13.35 -5.38
CA VAL A 74 -12.31 14.68 -4.76
C VAL A 74 -12.32 15.74 -5.86
N GLN A 75 -12.91 16.90 -5.58
CA GLN A 75 -12.97 18.00 -6.52
C GLN A 75 -11.60 18.69 -6.61
N LEU A 76 -10.98 18.64 -7.79
CA LEU A 76 -9.77 19.41 -8.10
C LEU A 76 -10.15 20.87 -8.37
N THR A 77 -9.49 21.80 -7.69
CA THR A 77 -9.75 23.23 -7.84
C THR A 77 -8.59 23.94 -8.53
N GLU A 78 -8.90 24.97 -9.32
CA GLU A 78 -7.89 25.76 -10.03
C GLU A 78 -7.10 26.70 -9.11
N SER A 79 -7.67 27.04 -7.94
CA SER A 79 -7.03 27.92 -6.96
C SER A 79 -7.12 27.38 -5.55
N ALA A 80 -6.16 27.77 -4.72
CA ALA A 80 -6.12 27.46 -3.30
C ALA A 80 -7.33 28.01 -2.54
N ALA A 81 -7.90 29.15 -2.96
CA ALA A 81 -9.04 29.78 -2.30
C ALA A 81 -10.34 28.96 -2.43
N GLY A 82 -10.46 28.12 -3.46
CA GLY A 82 -11.63 27.25 -3.65
C GLY A 82 -11.49 25.85 -3.05
N ALA A 83 -10.32 25.50 -2.49
CA ALA A 83 -10.06 24.17 -1.94
C ALA A 83 -10.28 24.14 -0.42
N GLU A 84 -10.55 22.95 0.12
CA GLU A 84 -10.46 22.68 1.56
C GLU A 84 -9.01 22.34 1.96
N VAL A 85 -8.25 21.72 1.05
CA VAL A 85 -6.85 21.33 1.25
C VAL A 85 -5.97 21.81 0.09
N VAL A 86 -4.78 22.30 0.41
CA VAL A 86 -3.75 22.68 -0.55
C VAL A 86 -2.57 21.73 -0.41
N LEU A 87 -2.24 21.02 -1.49
CA LEU A 87 -0.99 20.31 -1.65
C LEU A 87 -0.03 21.18 -2.46
N THR A 88 1.15 21.45 -1.92
CA THR A 88 2.20 22.20 -2.64
C THR A 88 3.37 21.29 -2.91
N VAL A 89 3.73 21.13 -4.18
CA VAL A 89 4.93 20.38 -4.57
C VAL A 89 6.17 21.23 -4.27
N LEU A 90 7.11 20.66 -3.53
CA LEU A 90 8.41 21.27 -3.24
C LEU A 90 9.50 20.72 -4.15
N THR A 91 9.50 19.40 -4.37
CA THR A 91 10.47 18.69 -5.21
C THR A 91 9.76 17.60 -6.00
N ASP A 92 10.07 17.49 -7.29
CA ASP A 92 9.82 16.30 -8.11
C ASP A 92 11.01 16.13 -9.05
N ARG A 93 11.90 15.18 -8.73
CA ARG A 93 13.10 14.94 -9.54
C ARG A 93 13.52 13.48 -9.53
N THR A 94 14.21 13.09 -10.59
CA THR A 94 14.87 11.78 -10.69
C THR A 94 16.38 11.92 -10.61
N GLU A 95 17.03 10.89 -10.10
CA GLU A 95 18.49 10.75 -10.12
C GLU A 95 18.85 9.35 -10.66
N ARG A 96 20.05 9.26 -11.24
CA ARG A 96 20.62 8.02 -11.79
C ARG A 96 22.07 7.93 -11.34
N ILE A 97 22.43 6.84 -10.66
CA ILE A 97 23.74 6.68 -10.04
C ILE A 97 24.30 5.30 -10.40
N ALA A 98 25.56 5.23 -10.83
CA ALA A 98 26.25 3.94 -10.96
C ALA A 98 26.49 3.35 -9.56
N SER A 99 25.87 2.22 -9.27
CA SER A 99 25.89 1.61 -7.93
C SER A 99 26.84 0.42 -7.82
N ALA A 100 27.20 -0.22 -8.95
CA ALA A 100 28.20 -1.28 -8.99
C ALA A 100 29.08 -1.20 -10.25
N LEU A 101 30.36 -1.54 -10.09
CA LEU A 101 31.37 -1.60 -11.14
C LEU A 101 31.99 -3.00 -11.24
N SER A 102 32.45 -3.38 -12.43
CA SER A 102 33.28 -4.58 -12.64
C SER A 102 34.73 -4.35 -12.18
N ALA A 103 35.54 -5.43 -12.17
CA ALA A 103 36.99 -5.33 -11.91
C ALA A 103 37.74 -4.46 -12.95
N SER A 104 37.16 -4.27 -14.14
CA SER A 104 37.64 -3.38 -15.20
C SER A 104 36.99 -1.98 -15.16
N ALA A 105 36.33 -1.61 -14.05
CA ALA A 105 35.63 -0.34 -13.83
C ALA A 105 34.44 -0.06 -14.77
N GLN A 106 33.83 -1.09 -15.35
CA GLN A 106 32.61 -0.95 -16.17
C GLN A 106 31.36 -0.93 -15.30
N VAL A 107 30.38 -0.09 -15.63
CA VAL A 107 29.12 -0.03 -14.87
C VAL A 107 28.33 -1.33 -15.03
N ARG A 108 27.98 -1.95 -13.91
CA ARG A 108 27.21 -3.21 -13.88
C ARG A 108 25.81 -3.05 -13.31
N GLU A 109 25.63 -2.07 -12.43
CA GLU A 109 24.34 -1.72 -11.86
C GLU A 109 24.17 -0.22 -11.80
N VAL A 110 22.93 0.19 -11.99
CA VAL A 110 22.48 1.57 -11.87
C VAL A 110 21.37 1.61 -10.82
N GLU A 111 21.46 2.56 -9.91
CA GLU A 111 20.37 2.93 -9.02
C GLU A 111 19.60 4.10 -9.64
N LEU A 112 18.30 3.89 -9.85
CA LEU A 112 17.35 4.94 -10.20
C LEU A 112 16.68 5.43 -8.92
N ARG A 113 16.62 6.74 -8.71
CA ARG A 113 15.94 7.36 -7.57
C ARG A 113 14.87 8.33 -8.04
N GLN A 114 13.71 8.31 -7.40
CA GLN A 114 12.66 9.32 -7.54
C GLN A 114 12.51 10.01 -6.19
N PHE A 115 12.67 11.33 -6.19
CA PHE A 115 12.40 12.18 -5.04
C PHE A 115 11.13 12.96 -5.30
N PHE A 116 10.21 12.90 -4.35
CA PHE A 116 9.01 13.72 -4.34
C PHE A 116 8.81 14.28 -2.95
N GLU A 117 8.68 15.60 -2.84
CA GLU A 117 8.48 16.27 -1.56
C GLU A 117 7.35 17.27 -1.71
N PHE A 118 6.46 17.31 -0.73
CA PHE A 118 5.28 18.17 -0.76
C PHE A 118 4.91 18.62 0.64
N THR A 119 4.09 19.66 0.73
CA THR A 119 3.41 20.07 1.95
C THR A 119 1.90 19.89 1.81
N LEU A 120 1.22 19.77 2.95
CA LEU A 120 -0.24 19.76 3.05
C LEU A 120 -0.71 20.79 4.07
N GLN A 121 -1.68 21.61 3.68
CA GLN A 121 -2.31 22.59 4.56
C GLN A 121 -3.81 22.65 4.29
N ALA A 122 -4.60 22.89 5.34
CA ALA A 122 -5.99 23.30 5.18
C ALA A 122 -6.04 24.73 4.63
N ALA A 123 -7.04 25.03 3.80
CA ALA A 123 -7.18 26.36 3.22
C ALA A 123 -7.37 27.43 4.31
N GLY A 124 -6.63 28.53 4.20
CA GLY A 124 -6.63 29.61 5.19
C GLY A 124 -5.88 29.29 6.49
N SER A 125 -5.26 28.11 6.62
CA SER A 125 -4.44 27.78 7.78
C SER A 125 -3.15 28.61 7.80
N MET A 126 -2.90 29.26 8.93
CA MET A 126 -1.63 29.94 9.22
C MET A 126 -0.58 28.98 9.81
N ALA A 127 -0.92 27.69 9.99
CA ALA A 127 0.00 26.72 10.55
C ALA A 127 1.14 26.43 9.56
N GLN A 128 2.37 26.36 10.08
CA GLN A 128 3.53 26.01 9.29
C GLN A 128 3.35 24.60 8.71
N ALA A 129 3.31 24.49 7.38
CA ALA A 129 3.28 23.19 6.72
C ALA A 129 4.60 22.46 6.96
N GLN A 130 4.51 21.17 7.30
CA GLN A 130 5.67 20.30 7.33
C GLN A 130 5.88 19.66 5.96
N ALA A 131 7.12 19.69 5.48
CA ALA A 131 7.51 19.00 4.25
C ALA A 131 7.50 17.48 4.49
N VAL A 132 6.91 16.75 3.54
CA VAL A 132 6.77 15.31 3.63
C VAL A 132 7.52 14.66 2.46
N PRO A 133 8.72 14.11 2.70
CA PRO A 133 9.50 13.49 1.65
C PRO A 133 8.95 12.10 1.27
N ILE A 134 9.16 11.74 0.02
CA ILE A 134 9.02 10.40 -0.57
C ILE A 134 10.28 10.18 -1.39
N SER A 135 10.96 9.07 -1.12
CA SER A 135 12.07 8.60 -1.92
C SER A 135 11.84 7.15 -2.31
N ILE A 136 12.01 6.85 -3.59
CA ILE A 136 11.86 5.51 -4.15
C ILE A 136 13.13 5.20 -4.93
N SER A 137 13.75 4.06 -4.62
CA SER A 137 14.92 3.55 -5.34
C SER A 137 14.61 2.23 -6.05
N ARG A 138 15.26 2.03 -7.20
CA ARG A 138 15.28 0.76 -7.94
C ARG A 138 16.70 0.50 -8.41
N PHE A 139 17.20 -0.72 -8.18
CA PHE A 139 18.46 -1.19 -8.73
C PHE A 139 18.20 -1.95 -10.02
N VAL A 140 19.00 -1.68 -11.05
CA VAL A 140 18.82 -2.25 -12.37
C VAL A 140 20.17 -2.70 -12.90
N SER A 141 20.20 -3.91 -13.47
CA SER A 141 21.38 -4.39 -14.17
C SER A 141 21.63 -3.55 -15.43
N TYR A 142 22.89 -3.18 -15.66
CA TYR A 142 23.28 -2.36 -16.80
C TYR A 142 24.23 -3.11 -17.73
N ASN A 143 24.08 -2.92 -19.03
CA ASN A 143 25.02 -3.43 -20.02
C ASN A 143 25.22 -2.38 -21.11
N GLU A 144 26.44 -1.84 -21.21
CA GLU A 144 26.81 -0.80 -22.17
C GLU A 144 26.55 -1.22 -23.63
N SER A 145 26.69 -2.52 -23.95
CA SER A 145 26.42 -3.01 -25.31
C SER A 145 24.95 -2.90 -25.74
N GLN A 146 24.05 -2.64 -24.78
CA GLN A 146 22.60 -2.48 -24.98
C GLN A 146 22.10 -1.14 -24.44
N ALA A 147 22.96 -0.11 -24.41
CA ALA A 147 22.65 1.19 -23.80
C ALA A 147 21.32 1.79 -24.29
N THR A 148 21.03 1.74 -25.60
CA THR A 148 19.78 2.25 -26.17
C THR A 148 18.54 1.52 -25.64
N ALA A 149 18.60 0.18 -25.53
CA ALA A 149 17.49 -0.59 -24.97
C ALA A 149 17.30 -0.31 -23.47
N LYS A 150 18.41 -0.11 -22.74
CA LYS A 150 18.38 0.24 -21.33
C LYS A 150 17.71 1.58 -21.05
N GLU A 151 17.83 2.56 -21.94
CA GLU A 151 17.16 3.85 -21.74
C GLU A 151 15.63 3.72 -21.75
N ALA A 152 15.07 2.90 -22.65
CA ALA A 152 13.64 2.62 -22.67
C ALA A 152 13.17 1.88 -21.39
N GLU A 153 13.97 0.94 -20.88
CA GLU A 153 13.72 0.26 -19.61
C GLU A 153 13.71 1.26 -18.44
N PHE A 154 14.67 2.19 -18.40
CA PHE A 154 14.73 3.21 -17.35
C PHE A 154 13.52 4.13 -17.35
N GLU A 155 13.03 4.56 -18.51
CA GLU A 155 11.80 5.37 -18.60
C GLU A 155 10.56 4.62 -18.09
N LEU A 156 10.43 3.33 -18.39
CA LEU A 156 9.37 2.49 -17.83
C LEU A 156 9.47 2.42 -16.31
N LEU A 157 10.68 2.22 -15.77
CA LEU A 157 10.90 2.19 -14.34
C LEU A 157 10.60 3.55 -13.68
N TYR A 158 10.99 4.67 -14.29
CA TYR A 158 10.63 6.00 -13.78
C TYR A 158 9.12 6.22 -13.79
N ARG A 159 8.40 5.78 -14.84
CA ARG A 159 6.94 5.85 -14.86
C ARG A 159 6.33 5.06 -13.70
N ASP A 160 6.80 3.86 -13.45
CA ASP A 160 6.28 3.00 -12.39
C ASP A 160 6.63 3.57 -11.00
N MET A 161 7.85 4.09 -10.82
CA MET A 161 8.27 4.79 -9.59
C MET A 161 7.43 6.05 -9.32
N ARG A 162 7.09 6.83 -10.36
CA ARG A 162 6.18 7.98 -10.22
C ARG A 162 4.79 7.56 -9.80
N HIS A 163 4.28 6.44 -10.33
CA HIS A 163 3.01 5.86 -9.90
C HIS A 163 3.06 5.43 -8.42
N ASP A 164 4.12 4.76 -7.99
CA ASP A 164 4.32 4.38 -6.59
C ASP A 164 4.37 5.60 -5.66
N ALA A 165 5.03 6.68 -6.08
CA ALA A 165 5.07 7.94 -5.33
C ALA A 165 3.66 8.54 -5.19
N ALA A 166 2.91 8.65 -6.29
CA ALA A 166 1.53 9.15 -6.26
C ALA A 166 0.64 8.30 -5.35
N GLN A 167 0.76 6.97 -5.38
CA GLN A 167 0.01 6.07 -4.50
C GLN A 167 0.37 6.27 -3.02
N GLN A 168 1.63 6.56 -2.68
CA GLN A 168 2.02 6.94 -1.32
C GLN A 168 1.38 8.25 -0.88
N VAL A 169 1.32 9.25 -1.77
CA VAL A 169 0.63 10.52 -1.49
C VAL A 169 -0.87 10.29 -1.23
N LEU A 170 -1.56 9.51 -2.08
CA LEU A 170 -2.98 9.20 -1.90
C LEU A 170 -3.29 8.57 -0.54
N ARG A 171 -2.44 7.66 -0.07
CA ARG A 171 -2.59 7.04 1.26
C ARG A 171 -2.42 8.07 2.38
N ARG A 172 -1.44 8.96 2.27
CA ARG A 172 -1.23 10.03 3.25
C ARG A 172 -2.41 11.01 3.27
N LEU A 173 -2.95 11.35 2.09
CA LEU A 173 -4.16 12.17 1.96
C LEU A 173 -5.38 11.51 2.62
N SER A 174 -5.54 10.19 2.50
CA SER A 174 -6.68 9.47 3.12
C SER A 174 -6.69 9.50 4.66
N THR A 175 -5.53 9.75 5.28
CA THR A 175 -5.38 9.89 6.72
C THR A 175 -5.34 11.35 7.19
N TYR A 176 -5.26 12.31 6.25
CA TYR A 176 -5.19 13.72 6.57
C TYR A 176 -6.57 14.25 6.95
N GLN A 177 -6.63 15.01 8.04
CA GLN A 177 -7.83 15.66 8.53
C GLN A 177 -7.59 17.17 8.51
N PRO A 178 -8.28 17.95 7.67
CA PRO A 178 -8.24 19.39 7.78
C PRO A 178 -8.90 19.80 9.10
N ALA A 179 -8.21 20.61 9.89
CA ALA A 179 -8.68 21.15 11.16
C ALA A 179 -9.35 22.51 10.96
#